data_AF-A0A8J2NXM7-F1
#
_entry.id   AF-A0A8J2NXM7-F1
#
_cell.length_a   1.000
_cell.length_b   1.000
_cell.length_c   1.000
_cell.angle_alpha   90.00
_cell.angle_beta   90.00
_cell.angle_gamma   90.00
#
_symmetry.space_group_name_H-M   'P 1'
#
loop_
_entity.id
_entity.type
_entity.pdbx_description
1 polymer ?
#
loop_
_entity_poly.entity_id
_entity_poly.type
_entity_poly.pdbx_seq_one_letter_code
_entity_poly.pdbx_strand_id
1 'polypeptide(L)'
;QGRPRIEILEFDGASHGISLTNGQEWQDQRRFTLRHLRDFGFGKNYMGALIQEEVDELLVWLKSQGNNPVCLNIKFTLAVINSLWRIITGKRFSHNDPKLLEIFDQFFMSNHAYLGEISKTTDPNSSFYGSMGETSLSAVALDLFQAGSMTTSTTLAWAVLFLILHLDIQKKFQKEIDDVIGQSRHPSLADKSKMVYTEALTCEIHRKSSLAPFGFFHAATENTTFEGYDMPKGTVIVPN
;
A
#
# COMPACT_ATOMS: atom_id res chain seq x y z
N GLN A 1 -23.48 -2.81 -7.86
CA GLN A 1 -23.11 -2.32 -9.20
C GLN A 1 -21.61 -2.10 -9.21
N GLY A 2 -20.89 -2.63 -10.20
CA GLY A 2 -19.41 -2.59 -10.24
C GLY A 2 -18.87 -1.32 -10.90
N ARG A 3 -17.56 -1.08 -10.74
CA ARG A 3 -16.83 0.02 -11.40
C ARG A 3 -17.03 -0.05 -12.93
N PRO A 4 -17.22 1.07 -13.64
CA PRO A 4 -17.36 1.08 -15.10
C PRO A 4 -16.01 1.01 -15.81
N ARG A 5 -16.02 0.41 -17.02
CA ARG A 5 -14.84 0.20 -17.86
C ARG A 5 -14.23 1.54 -18.29
N ILE A 6 -12.92 1.69 -18.10
CA ILE A 6 -12.13 2.87 -18.51
C ILE A 6 -11.05 2.39 -19.48
N GLU A 7 -11.31 2.51 -20.79
CA GLU A 7 -10.47 1.93 -21.85
C GLU A 7 -9.02 2.45 -21.85
N ILE A 8 -8.79 3.71 -21.46
CA ILE A 8 -7.43 4.29 -21.39
C ILE A 8 -6.55 3.65 -20.30
N LEU A 9 -7.14 2.88 -19.39
CA LEU A 9 -6.43 2.21 -18.30
C LEU A 9 -6.19 0.72 -18.60
N GLU A 10 -6.45 0.25 -19.82
CA GLU A 10 -6.22 -1.14 -20.23
C GLU A 10 -4.79 -1.39 -20.66
N PHE A 11 -4.23 -2.51 -20.19
CA PHE A 11 -2.96 -3.04 -20.66
C PHE A 11 -3.26 -4.32 -21.46
N ASP A 12 -2.90 -4.34 -22.75
CA ASP A 12 -3.10 -5.49 -23.66
C ASP A 12 -4.57 -5.91 -23.90
N GLY A 13 -5.52 -4.97 -23.83
CA GLY A 13 -6.94 -5.22 -24.14
C GLY A 13 -7.71 -6.03 -23.09
N ALA A 14 -7.10 -6.29 -21.92
CA ALA A 14 -7.73 -6.92 -20.77
C ALA A 14 -7.39 -6.17 -19.47
N SER A 15 -8.32 -6.12 -18.53
CA SER A 15 -8.08 -5.58 -17.19
C SER A 15 -7.95 -6.73 -16.20
N HIS A 16 -6.86 -6.77 -15.44
CA HIS A 16 -6.64 -7.74 -14.35
C HIS A 16 -6.33 -7.00 -13.04
N GLY A 17 -6.54 -7.64 -11.90
CA GLY A 17 -6.27 -7.03 -10.59
C GLY A 17 -7.38 -6.09 -10.09
N ILE A 18 -7.28 -5.61 -8.85
CA ILE A 18 -8.31 -4.77 -8.20
C ILE A 18 -8.31 -3.34 -8.76
N SER A 19 -7.16 -2.84 -9.19
CA SER A 19 -6.99 -1.44 -9.56
C SER A 19 -7.66 -1.10 -10.89
N LEU A 20 -7.74 -2.06 -11.82
CA LEU A 20 -8.15 -1.81 -13.21
C LEU A 20 -9.39 -2.62 -13.63
N THR A 21 -9.72 -3.71 -12.93
CA THR A 21 -10.94 -4.50 -13.22
C THR A 21 -12.22 -3.75 -12.85
N ASN A 22 -13.31 -4.21 -13.44
CA ASN A 22 -14.62 -3.57 -13.41
C ASN A 22 -15.74 -4.60 -13.19
N GLY A 23 -16.97 -4.14 -12.99
CA GLY A 23 -18.14 -5.04 -12.94
C GLY A 23 -18.13 -6.06 -11.78
N GLN A 24 -18.52 -7.30 -12.06
CA GLN A 24 -18.62 -8.39 -11.08
C GLN A 24 -17.23 -8.90 -10.65
N GLU A 25 -16.29 -8.99 -11.59
CA GLU A 25 -14.91 -9.43 -11.33
C GLU A 25 -14.22 -8.54 -10.30
N TRP A 26 -14.32 -7.21 -10.44
CA TRP A 26 -13.81 -6.27 -9.45
C TRP A 26 -14.42 -6.49 -8.07
N GLN A 27 -15.74 -6.74 -8.00
CA GLN A 27 -16.40 -6.97 -6.72
C GLN A 27 -15.90 -8.26 -6.07
N ASP A 28 -15.71 -9.32 -6.84
CA ASP A 28 -15.25 -10.62 -6.34
C ASP A 28 -13.79 -10.55 -5.89
N GLN A 29 -12.89 -9.98 -6.70
CA GLN A 29 -11.50 -9.76 -6.33
C GLN A 29 -11.37 -8.84 -5.11
N ARG A 30 -12.10 -7.72 -5.05
CA ARG A 30 -12.10 -6.82 -3.89
C ARG A 30 -12.61 -7.51 -2.63
N ARG A 31 -13.74 -8.24 -2.71
CA ARG A 31 -14.30 -8.99 -1.57
C ARG A 31 -13.36 -10.09 -1.10
N PHE A 32 -12.72 -10.79 -2.02
CA PHE A 32 -11.72 -11.81 -1.71
C PHE A 32 -10.52 -11.19 -0.98
N THR A 33 -9.93 -10.12 -1.53
CA THR A 33 -8.75 -9.47 -0.95
C THR A 33 -9.03 -8.82 0.40
N LEU A 34 -10.15 -8.10 0.56
CA LEU A 34 -10.52 -7.49 1.85
C LEU A 34 -10.76 -8.55 2.94
N ARG A 35 -11.33 -9.70 2.59
CA ARG A 35 -11.49 -10.82 3.52
C ARG A 35 -10.13 -11.34 3.99
N HIS A 36 -9.23 -11.63 3.05
CA HIS A 36 -7.89 -12.13 3.39
C HIS A 36 -7.09 -11.11 4.21
N LEU A 37 -7.08 -9.83 3.81
CA LEU A 37 -6.44 -8.79 4.61
C LEU A 37 -6.97 -8.79 6.06
N ARG A 38 -8.29 -8.87 6.25
CA ARG A 38 -8.90 -8.90 7.58
C ARG A 38 -8.53 -10.17 8.37
N ASP A 39 -8.45 -11.32 7.71
CA ASP A 39 -8.06 -12.60 8.33
C ASP A 39 -6.58 -12.58 8.75
N PHE A 40 -5.72 -11.92 7.97
CA PHE A 40 -4.33 -11.59 8.32
C PHE A 40 -4.19 -10.43 9.31
N GLY A 41 -5.29 -10.01 9.95
CA GLY A 41 -5.27 -9.02 11.02
C GLY A 41 -5.20 -7.58 10.57
N PHE A 42 -5.72 -7.25 9.37
CA PHE A 42 -5.84 -5.87 8.93
C PHE A 42 -6.59 -5.00 9.95
N GLY A 43 -5.89 -3.97 10.46
CA GLY A 43 -6.38 -3.09 11.51
C GLY A 43 -6.32 -3.68 12.94
N LYS A 44 -5.61 -4.79 13.16
CA LYS A 44 -5.41 -5.42 14.48
C LYS A 44 -3.94 -5.37 14.91
N ASN A 45 -3.70 -5.68 16.19
CA ASN A 45 -2.37 -5.67 16.81
C ASN A 45 -1.32 -6.55 16.10
N TYR A 46 -1.75 -7.61 15.40
CA TYR A 46 -0.85 -8.51 14.66
C TYR A 46 -0.06 -7.78 13.55
N MET A 47 -0.72 -6.95 12.73
CA MET A 47 -0.01 -6.13 11.74
C MET A 47 0.96 -5.15 12.40
N GLY A 48 0.58 -4.59 13.54
CA GLY A 48 1.45 -3.69 14.30
C GLY A 48 2.77 -4.37 14.69
N ALA A 49 2.71 -5.64 15.10
CA ALA A 49 3.91 -6.42 15.40
C ALA A 49 4.77 -6.67 14.13
N LEU A 50 4.14 -7.01 13.00
CA LEU A 50 4.87 -7.21 11.74
C LEU A 50 5.60 -5.95 11.29
N ILE A 51 4.95 -4.79 11.41
CA ILE A 51 5.52 -3.49 11.08
C ILE A 51 6.65 -3.14 12.06
N GLN A 52 6.46 -3.41 13.35
CA GLN A 52 7.48 -3.12 14.37
C GLN A 52 8.79 -3.86 14.11
N GLU A 53 8.74 -5.12 13.66
CA GLU A 53 9.95 -5.87 13.30
C GLU A 53 10.73 -5.23 12.13
N GLU A 54 10.03 -4.67 11.13
CA GLU A 54 10.69 -3.94 10.03
C GLU A 54 11.23 -2.59 10.48
N VAL A 55 10.54 -1.92 11.41
CA VAL A 55 11.04 -0.70 12.08
C VAL A 55 12.33 -1.01 12.84
N ASP A 56 12.38 -2.13 13.56
CA ASP A 56 13.57 -2.51 14.34
C ASP A 56 14.78 -2.81 13.45
N GLU A 57 14.59 -3.54 12.33
CA GLU A 57 15.67 -3.75 11.34
C GLU A 57 16.14 -2.43 10.72
N LEU A 58 15.22 -1.54 10.39
CA LEU A 58 15.55 -0.22 9.87
C LEU A 58 16.33 0.63 10.88
N LEU A 59 15.97 0.59 12.16
CA LEU A 59 16.66 1.31 13.23
C LEU A 59 18.07 0.76 13.47
N VAL A 60 18.25 -0.56 13.42
CA VAL A 60 19.58 -1.19 13.48
C VAL A 60 20.43 -0.74 12.31
N TRP A 61 19.88 -0.73 11.10
CA TRP A 61 20.57 -0.24 9.92
C TRP A 61 20.93 1.25 10.07
N LEU A 62 20.00 2.12 10.44
CA LEU A 62 20.27 3.55 10.65
C LEU A 62 21.41 3.78 11.64
N LYS A 63 21.40 3.08 12.77
CA LYS A 63 22.47 3.17 13.79
C LYS A 63 23.84 2.77 13.23
N SER A 64 23.89 1.77 12.35
CA SER A 64 25.14 1.34 11.71
C SER A 64 25.73 2.35 10.73
N GLN A 65 24.93 3.31 10.24
CA GLN A 65 25.41 4.34 9.31
C GLN A 65 26.15 5.48 10.03
N GLY A 66 26.01 5.60 11.36
CA GLY A 66 26.62 6.67 12.15
C GLY A 66 26.13 8.05 11.73
N ASN A 67 27.06 8.99 11.49
CA ASN A 67 26.75 10.37 11.07
C ASN A 67 26.85 10.57 9.55
N ASN A 68 26.94 9.49 8.78
CA ASN A 68 27.05 9.59 7.33
C ASN A 68 25.69 10.00 6.71
N PRO A 69 25.69 10.80 5.63
CA PRO A 69 24.49 11.02 4.84
C PRO A 69 23.94 9.70 4.30
N VAL A 70 22.62 9.50 4.39
CA VAL A 70 21.94 8.27 3.98
C VAL A 70 20.79 8.57 3.03
N CYS A 71 20.56 7.68 2.07
CA CYS A 71 19.36 7.72 1.24
C CYS A 71 18.28 6.83 1.85
N LEU A 72 17.22 7.43 2.39
CA LEU A 72 16.16 6.71 3.11
C LEU A 72 15.10 6.09 2.20
N ASN A 73 14.90 6.61 0.98
CA ASN A 73 13.78 6.21 0.12
C ASN A 73 13.79 4.70 -0.19
N ILE A 74 14.94 4.16 -0.61
CA ILE A 74 15.08 2.73 -0.91
C ILE A 74 14.83 1.90 0.34
N LYS A 75 15.34 2.33 1.50
CA LYS A 75 15.18 1.58 2.77
C LYS A 75 13.74 1.60 3.27
N PHE A 76 13.03 2.72 3.16
CA PHE A 76 11.59 2.77 3.42
C PHE A 76 10.82 1.86 2.47
N THR A 77 11.16 1.87 1.17
CA THR A 77 10.49 1.02 0.17
C THR A 77 10.67 -0.46 0.49
N LEU A 78 11.88 -0.90 0.84
CA LEU A 78 12.15 -2.28 1.24
C LEU A 78 11.37 -2.69 2.51
N ALA A 79 11.34 -1.83 3.53
CA ALA A 79 10.58 -2.10 4.75
C ALA A 79 9.07 -2.26 4.49
N VAL A 80 8.50 -1.42 3.61
CA VAL A 80 7.08 -1.51 3.24
C VAL A 80 6.80 -2.77 2.41
N ILE A 81 7.64 -3.09 1.42
CA ILE A 81 7.51 -4.32 0.63
C ILE A 81 7.59 -5.54 1.53
N ASN A 82 8.56 -5.61 2.45
CA ASN A 82 8.71 -6.76 3.33
C ASN A 82 7.51 -6.89 4.30
N SER A 83 6.97 -5.76 4.77
CA SER A 83 5.72 -5.75 5.56
C SER A 83 4.55 -6.34 4.76
N LEU A 84 4.33 -5.87 3.51
CA LEU A 84 3.29 -6.39 2.62
C LEU A 84 3.51 -7.88 2.28
N TRP A 85 4.75 -8.27 2.04
CA TRP A 85 5.12 -9.66 1.76
C TRP A 85 4.82 -10.58 2.93
N ARG A 86 5.10 -10.15 4.16
CA ARG A 86 4.72 -10.90 5.38
C ARG A 86 3.22 -11.02 5.53
N ILE A 87 2.46 -9.96 5.24
CA ILE A 87 1.00 -9.98 5.30
C ILE A 87 0.41 -10.97 4.29
N ILE A 88 0.98 -11.04 3.08
CA ILE A 88 0.45 -11.86 1.98
C ILE A 88 0.90 -13.32 2.08
N THR A 89 2.16 -13.56 2.45
CA THR A 89 2.78 -14.91 2.34
C THR A 89 3.11 -15.55 3.68
N GLY A 90 3.09 -14.77 4.77
CA GLY A 90 3.59 -15.20 6.08
C GLY A 90 5.12 -15.37 6.17
N LYS A 91 5.88 -15.09 5.10
CA LYS A 91 7.34 -15.23 5.05
C LYS A 91 8.03 -13.87 5.14
N ARG A 92 9.30 -13.85 5.60
CA ARG A 92 10.15 -12.65 5.73
C ARG A 92 11.51 -12.90 5.09
N PHE A 93 12.06 -11.86 4.45
CA PHE A 93 13.44 -11.84 3.98
C PHE A 93 14.23 -10.75 4.71
N SER A 94 15.56 -10.87 4.78
CA SER A 94 16.41 -9.77 5.27
C SER A 94 16.50 -8.66 4.21
N HIS A 95 16.72 -7.40 4.62
CA HIS A 95 16.89 -6.26 3.70
C HIS A 95 18.08 -6.40 2.73
N ASN A 96 19.03 -7.28 3.04
CA ASN A 96 20.18 -7.59 2.18
C ASN A 96 20.06 -8.95 1.48
N ASP A 97 18.91 -9.64 1.63
CA ASP A 97 18.69 -10.93 1.00
C ASP A 97 18.60 -10.76 -0.53
N PRO A 98 19.43 -11.46 -1.31
CA PRO A 98 19.36 -11.42 -2.77
C PRO A 98 17.97 -11.75 -3.30
N LYS A 99 17.17 -12.58 -2.60
CA LYS A 99 15.81 -12.91 -2.99
C LYS A 99 14.82 -11.76 -2.75
N LEU A 100 15.04 -10.93 -1.73
CA LEU A 100 14.23 -9.72 -1.54
C LEU A 100 14.57 -8.66 -2.60
N LEU A 101 15.85 -8.55 -2.95
CA LEU A 101 16.30 -7.69 -4.05
C LEU A 101 15.79 -8.20 -5.40
N GLU A 102 15.79 -9.52 -5.62
CA GLU A 102 15.19 -10.14 -6.79
C GLU A 102 13.68 -9.93 -6.79
N ILE A 103 12.97 -10.07 -5.66
CA ILE A 103 11.55 -9.73 -5.56
C ILE A 103 11.33 -8.24 -5.86
N PHE A 104 12.17 -7.33 -5.35
CA PHE A 104 12.13 -5.90 -5.64
C PHE A 104 12.37 -5.60 -7.14
N ASP A 105 13.34 -6.26 -7.76
CA ASP A 105 13.66 -6.12 -9.19
C ASP A 105 12.58 -6.78 -10.08
N GLN A 106 12.06 -7.93 -9.66
CA GLN A 106 10.97 -8.66 -10.31
C GLN A 106 9.62 -7.96 -10.08
N PHE A 107 9.49 -7.16 -9.01
CA PHE A 107 8.39 -6.22 -8.80
C PHE A 107 8.38 -5.11 -9.86
N PHE A 108 9.54 -4.82 -10.43
CA PHE A 108 9.69 -3.96 -11.61
C PHE A 108 9.61 -4.73 -12.95
N MET A 109 9.65 -6.08 -12.98
CA MET A 109 9.75 -6.85 -14.25
C MET A 109 8.95 -8.17 -14.36
N SER A 110 7.94 -8.44 -13.53
CA SER A 110 6.92 -9.51 -13.68
C SER A 110 7.20 -10.87 -13.01
N ASN A 111 6.36 -11.15 -11.98
CA ASN A 111 5.67 -12.41 -11.60
C ASN A 111 6.36 -13.79 -11.72
N HIS A 112 6.51 -14.52 -10.60
CA HIS A 112 6.44 -16.01 -10.59
C HIS A 112 6.06 -16.70 -9.26
N ALA A 113 5.80 -16.01 -8.14
CA ALA A 113 5.64 -16.66 -6.83
C ALA A 113 4.23 -17.20 -6.49
N TYR A 114 3.23 -17.06 -7.38
CA TYR A 114 1.82 -17.26 -7.04
C TYR A 114 1.25 -18.67 -7.39
N LEU A 115 1.97 -19.48 -8.16
CA LEU A 115 1.48 -20.71 -8.80
C LEU A 115 1.03 -21.84 -7.84
N GLY A 116 1.36 -21.77 -6.54
CA GLY A 116 0.98 -22.81 -5.57
C GLY A 116 -0.52 -22.83 -5.21
N GLU A 117 -1.19 -21.68 -5.20
CA GLU A 117 -2.58 -21.57 -4.71
C GLU A 117 -3.65 -21.81 -5.78
N ILE A 118 -3.33 -21.65 -7.08
CA ILE A 118 -4.27 -21.94 -8.19
C ILE A 118 -4.60 -23.43 -8.28
N SER A 119 -3.68 -24.30 -7.87
CA SER A 119 -3.85 -25.76 -7.90
C SER A 119 -5.08 -26.29 -7.14
N LYS A 120 -5.71 -25.47 -6.29
CA LYS A 120 -6.84 -25.85 -5.43
C LYS A 120 -8.22 -25.45 -5.98
N THR A 121 -8.31 -24.68 -7.07
CA THR A 121 -9.59 -24.21 -7.63
C THR A 121 -10.10 -25.15 -8.72
N THR A 122 -11.33 -25.65 -8.58
CA THR A 122 -11.92 -26.62 -9.53
C THR A 122 -13.14 -26.11 -10.31
N ASP A 123 -13.66 -24.91 -9.99
CA ASP A 123 -14.81 -24.31 -10.68
C ASP A 123 -14.39 -23.58 -11.97
N PRO A 124 -14.79 -24.04 -13.17
CA PRO A 124 -14.38 -23.45 -14.45
C PRO A 124 -14.86 -22.02 -14.69
N ASN A 125 -15.89 -21.55 -13.97
CA ASN A 125 -16.44 -20.19 -14.13
C ASN A 125 -15.81 -19.19 -13.14
N SER A 126 -14.89 -19.64 -12.31
CA SER A 126 -14.21 -18.80 -11.32
C SER A 126 -13.10 -17.97 -11.96
N SER A 127 -12.98 -16.71 -11.55
CA SER A 127 -11.81 -15.87 -11.87
C SER A 127 -10.49 -16.42 -11.29
N PHE A 128 -10.56 -17.53 -10.55
CA PHE A 128 -9.44 -18.24 -9.94
C PHE A 128 -9.10 -19.57 -10.65
N TYR A 129 -9.72 -19.88 -11.81
CA TYR A 129 -9.54 -21.15 -12.52
C TYR A 129 -8.47 -21.09 -13.63
N GLY A 130 -7.60 -22.10 -13.67
CA GLY A 130 -6.57 -22.26 -14.71
C GLY A 130 -5.63 -21.05 -14.82
N SER A 131 -5.10 -20.79 -16.02
CA SER A 131 -4.15 -19.71 -16.31
C SER A 131 -4.72 -18.30 -16.07
N MET A 132 -6.05 -18.14 -16.15
CA MET A 132 -6.73 -16.87 -15.83
C MET A 132 -6.71 -16.56 -14.34
N GLY A 133 -6.80 -17.59 -13.50
CA GLY A 133 -6.62 -17.46 -12.04
C GLY A 133 -5.21 -17.03 -11.65
N GLU A 134 -4.20 -17.59 -12.32
CA GLU A 134 -2.78 -17.25 -12.07
C GLU A 134 -2.48 -15.80 -12.41
N THR A 135 -2.99 -15.34 -13.55
CA THR A 135 -2.81 -13.97 -14.04
C THR A 135 -3.54 -12.96 -13.17
N SER A 136 -4.81 -13.21 -12.85
CA SER A 136 -5.64 -12.31 -12.04
C SER A 136 -5.05 -12.10 -10.65
N LEU A 137 -4.52 -13.16 -10.06
CA LEU A 137 -4.07 -13.12 -8.69
C LEU A 137 -2.64 -12.61 -8.53
N SER A 138 -1.80 -12.87 -9.53
CA SER A 138 -0.53 -12.16 -9.71
C SER A 138 -0.77 -10.64 -9.89
N ALA A 139 -1.79 -10.25 -10.67
CA ALA A 139 -2.18 -8.86 -10.85
C ALA A 139 -2.73 -8.22 -9.55
N VAL A 140 -3.55 -8.94 -8.77
CA VAL A 140 -4.02 -8.47 -7.44
C VAL A 140 -2.85 -8.26 -6.48
N ALA A 141 -1.88 -9.17 -6.46
CA ALA A 141 -0.68 -9.02 -5.64
C ALA A 141 0.13 -7.80 -6.10
N LEU A 142 0.38 -7.68 -7.40
CA LEU A 142 1.09 -6.55 -8.00
C LEU A 142 0.41 -5.22 -7.64
N ASP A 143 -0.91 -5.14 -7.76
CA ASP A 143 -1.69 -3.97 -7.36
C ASP A 143 -1.47 -3.59 -5.89
N LEU A 144 -1.54 -4.56 -4.98
CA LEU A 144 -1.41 -4.32 -3.55
C LEU A 144 -0.02 -3.78 -3.20
N PHE A 145 1.02 -4.38 -3.76
CA PHE A 145 2.38 -3.93 -3.54
C PHE A 145 2.70 -2.61 -4.25
N GLN A 146 2.24 -2.37 -5.48
CA GLN A 146 2.47 -1.09 -6.18
C GLN A 146 1.76 0.06 -5.48
N ALA A 147 0.48 -0.14 -5.14
CA ALA A 147 -0.32 0.86 -4.45
C ALA A 147 0.21 1.13 -3.03
N GLY A 148 0.68 0.10 -2.32
CA GLY A 148 1.12 0.22 -0.93
C GLY A 148 2.56 0.67 -0.75
N SER A 149 3.50 0.23 -1.61
CA SER A 149 4.93 0.46 -1.42
C SER A 149 5.37 1.89 -1.69
N MET A 150 5.26 2.34 -2.96
CA MET A 150 5.77 3.62 -3.40
C MET A 150 5.07 4.79 -2.71
N THR A 151 3.76 4.71 -2.51
CA THR A 151 2.99 5.78 -1.86
C THR A 151 3.42 5.96 -0.40
N THR A 152 3.55 4.86 0.34
CA THR A 152 3.95 4.89 1.75
C THR A 152 5.41 5.33 1.89
N SER A 153 6.34 4.77 1.12
CA SER A 153 7.76 5.12 1.21
C SER A 153 8.02 6.58 0.81
N THR A 154 7.33 7.08 -0.21
CA THR A 154 7.41 8.49 -0.61
C THR A 154 6.81 9.40 0.45
N THR A 155 5.70 9.00 1.09
CA THR A 155 5.12 9.74 2.24
C THR A 155 6.11 9.83 3.39
N LEU A 156 6.79 8.73 3.74
CA LEU A 156 7.81 8.71 4.79
C LEU A 156 9.03 9.58 4.44
N ALA A 157 9.44 9.58 3.18
CA ALA A 157 10.51 10.47 2.72
C ALA A 157 10.13 11.95 2.86
N TRP A 158 8.89 12.33 2.47
CA TRP A 158 8.35 13.67 2.70
C TRP A 158 8.26 14.01 4.19
N ALA A 159 7.84 13.06 5.03
CA ALA A 159 7.77 13.26 6.48
C ALA A 159 9.12 13.65 7.06
N VAL A 160 10.18 12.90 6.72
CA VAL A 160 11.54 13.21 7.18
C VAL A 160 12.00 14.56 6.64
N LEU A 161 11.76 14.84 5.35
CA LEU A 161 12.12 16.13 4.75
C LEU A 161 11.44 17.30 5.46
N PHE A 162 10.13 17.22 5.71
CA PHE A 162 9.39 18.27 6.43
C PHE A 162 9.88 18.43 7.86
N LEU A 163 10.23 17.35 8.56
CA LEU A 163 10.81 17.41 9.90
C LEU A 163 12.20 18.06 9.91
N ILE A 164 13.03 17.83 8.90
CA ILE A 164 14.34 18.48 8.75
C ILE A 164 14.17 19.99 8.49
N LEU A 165 13.19 20.37 7.65
CA LEU A 165 12.93 21.77 7.31
C LEU A 165 12.23 22.55 8.43
N HIS A 166 11.54 21.86 9.35
CA HIS A 166 10.76 22.46 10.44
C HIS A 166 11.16 21.88 11.79
N LEU A 167 12.36 22.24 12.26
CA LEU A 167 12.94 21.71 13.51
C LEU A 167 12.10 22.03 14.77
N ASP A 168 11.32 23.11 14.77
CA ASP A 168 10.39 23.43 15.86
C ASP A 168 9.22 22.43 15.91
N ILE A 169 8.71 22.02 14.75
CA ILE A 169 7.68 20.98 14.62
C ILE A 169 8.25 19.62 15.04
N GLN A 170 9.48 19.30 14.63
CA GLN A 170 10.17 18.07 15.03
C GLN A 170 10.32 17.99 16.55
N LYS A 171 10.70 19.08 17.23
CA LYS A 171 10.80 19.12 18.70
C LYS A 171 9.46 18.89 19.39
N LYS A 172 8.37 19.48 18.90
CA LYS A 172 7.02 19.26 19.44
C LYS A 172 6.57 17.81 19.26
N PHE A 173 6.85 17.24 18.10
CA PHE A 173 6.57 15.84 17.80
C PHE A 173 7.33 14.89 18.74
N GLN A 174 8.64 15.10 18.91
CA GLN A 174 9.46 14.31 19.85
C GLN A 174 8.96 14.47 21.29
N LYS A 175 8.58 15.69 21.70
CA LYS A 175 8.03 15.92 23.04
C LYS A 175 6.76 15.10 23.28
N GLU A 176 5.83 15.04 22.32
CA GLU A 176 4.63 14.21 22.48
C GLU A 176 4.97 12.72 22.59
N ILE A 177 5.95 12.23 21.80
CA ILE A 177 6.46 10.85 21.93
C ILE A 177 6.98 10.60 23.34
N ASP A 178 7.83 11.48 23.86
CA ASP A 178 8.42 11.33 25.20
C ASP A 178 7.35 11.38 26.30
N ASP A 179 6.36 12.26 26.18
CA ASP A 179 5.30 12.43 27.17
C ASP A 179 4.31 11.24 27.18
N VAL A 180 3.99 10.65 26.02
CA VAL A 180 2.95 9.60 25.88
C VAL A 180 3.53 8.18 25.92
N ILE A 181 4.66 7.97 25.23
CA ILE A 181 5.28 6.65 25.04
C ILE A 181 6.47 6.48 25.97
N GLY A 182 7.32 7.52 26.05
CA GLY A 182 8.60 7.47 26.74
C GLY A 182 9.64 6.65 25.99
N GLN A 183 10.68 6.20 26.71
CA GLN A 183 11.87 5.55 26.14
C GLN A 183 11.97 4.05 26.46
N SER A 184 11.01 3.49 27.20
CA SER A 184 11.10 2.12 27.76
C SER A 184 10.39 1.05 26.93
N ARG A 185 9.61 1.43 25.91
CA ARG A 185 8.81 0.52 25.09
C ARG A 185 8.65 1.04 23.66
N HIS A 186 8.24 0.16 22.77
CA HIS A 186 7.85 0.54 21.42
C HIS A 186 6.48 1.27 21.37
N PRO A 187 6.26 2.13 20.37
CA PRO A 187 4.94 2.66 20.03
C PRO A 187 3.95 1.55 19.67
N SER A 188 2.67 1.77 19.90
CA SER A 188 1.60 0.84 19.52
C SER A 188 0.36 1.59 19.00
N LEU A 189 -0.53 0.88 18.29
CA LEU A 189 -1.80 1.47 17.83
C LEU A 189 -2.69 1.95 18.99
N ALA A 190 -2.50 1.43 20.20
CA ALA A 190 -3.23 1.88 21.39
C ALA A 190 -2.82 3.28 21.84
N ASP A 191 -1.65 3.77 21.44
CA ASP A 191 -1.16 5.12 21.76
C ASP A 191 -1.81 6.18 20.87
N LYS A 192 -2.31 5.78 19.70
CA LYS A 192 -2.82 6.68 18.65
C LYS A 192 -3.82 7.72 19.17
N SER A 193 -4.77 7.31 20.02
CA SER A 193 -5.79 8.23 20.57
C SER A 193 -5.23 9.28 21.52
N LYS A 194 -4.00 9.10 22.03
CA LYS A 194 -3.30 10.02 22.93
C LYS A 194 -2.27 10.88 22.20
N MET A 195 -1.94 10.56 20.95
CA MET A 195 -0.92 11.26 20.16
C MET A 195 -1.55 12.24 19.16
N VAL A 196 -2.27 13.24 19.67
CA VAL A 196 -3.07 14.17 18.87
C VAL A 196 -2.20 15.00 17.93
N TYR A 197 -1.02 15.45 18.37
CA TYR A 197 -0.09 16.24 17.57
C TYR A 197 0.53 15.38 16.45
N THR A 198 0.85 14.12 16.73
CA THR A 198 1.35 13.16 15.74
C THR A 198 0.31 12.86 14.67
N GLU A 199 -0.97 12.71 15.05
CA GLU A 199 -2.07 12.57 14.07
C GLU A 199 -2.20 13.82 13.21
N ALA A 200 -2.18 15.01 13.82
CA ALA A 200 -2.24 16.27 13.09
C ALA A 200 -1.05 16.45 12.13
N LEU A 201 0.17 16.11 12.56
CA LEU A 201 1.37 16.10 11.74
C LEU A 201 1.22 15.13 10.56
N THR A 202 0.71 13.92 10.81
CA THR A 202 0.47 12.91 9.77
C THR A 202 -0.52 13.41 8.73
N CYS A 203 -1.63 14.01 9.17
CA CYS A 203 -2.60 14.65 8.27
C CYS A 203 -1.95 15.76 7.44
N GLU A 204 -1.12 16.61 8.04
CA GLU A 204 -0.45 17.71 7.32
C GLU A 204 0.59 17.20 6.31
N ILE A 205 1.33 16.13 6.63
CA ILE A 205 2.24 15.46 5.69
C ILE A 205 1.45 14.92 4.48
N HIS A 206 0.33 14.26 4.70
CA HIS A 206 -0.53 13.78 3.61
C HIS A 206 -1.06 14.93 2.77
N ARG A 207 -1.53 16.02 3.41
CA ARG A 207 -2.04 17.21 2.73
C ARG A 207 -0.98 17.89 1.86
N LYS A 208 0.27 17.96 2.32
CA LYS A 208 1.36 18.63 1.60
C LYS A 208 2.07 17.78 0.56
N SER A 209 2.20 16.47 0.79
CA SER A 209 2.90 15.58 -0.14
C SER A 209 2.10 15.33 -1.42
N SER A 210 0.76 15.36 -1.35
CA SER A 210 -0.16 15.29 -2.50
C SER A 210 0.24 14.25 -3.56
N LEU A 211 0.47 13.00 -3.14
CA LEU A 211 1.05 11.95 -3.99
C LEU A 211 0.17 11.51 -5.17
N ALA A 212 -1.13 11.75 -5.10
CA ALA A 212 -2.09 11.47 -6.16
C ALA A 212 -3.03 12.66 -6.34
N PRO A 213 -2.54 13.78 -6.92
CA PRO A 213 -3.31 15.03 -6.99
C PRO A 213 -4.58 14.89 -7.83
N PHE A 214 -4.61 13.93 -8.76
CA PHE A 214 -5.77 13.62 -9.60
C PHE A 214 -6.52 12.34 -9.17
N GLY A 215 -6.21 11.83 -7.97
CA GLY A 215 -6.70 10.55 -7.49
C GLY A 215 -6.58 9.42 -8.52
N PHE A 216 -7.55 8.51 -8.50
CA PHE A 216 -7.72 7.53 -9.57
C PHE A 216 -8.93 7.92 -10.41
N PHE A 217 -8.88 7.65 -11.70
CA PHE A 217 -10.00 7.95 -12.58
C PHE A 217 -11.22 7.09 -12.24
N HIS A 218 -12.36 7.74 -12.22
CA HIS A 218 -13.67 7.14 -12.10
C HIS A 218 -14.40 7.25 -13.45
N ALA A 219 -15.55 6.59 -13.59
CA ALA A 219 -16.45 6.86 -14.70
C ALA A 219 -17.91 6.71 -14.26
N ALA A 220 -18.82 7.33 -15.00
CA ALA A 220 -20.26 7.21 -14.75
C ALA A 220 -20.76 5.79 -15.06
N THR A 221 -21.45 5.16 -14.11
CA THR A 221 -21.99 3.80 -14.28
C THR A 221 -23.27 3.75 -15.12
N GLU A 222 -23.97 4.87 -15.19
CA GLU A 222 -25.22 5.10 -15.91
C GLU A 222 -25.31 6.56 -16.35
N ASN A 223 -26.28 6.88 -17.21
CA ASN A 223 -26.55 8.26 -17.58
C ASN A 223 -27.05 8.99 -16.32
N THR A 224 -26.39 10.08 -15.95
CA THR A 224 -26.72 10.86 -14.75
C THR A 224 -26.65 12.35 -15.06
N THR A 225 -27.19 13.18 -14.18
CA THR A 225 -27.06 14.64 -14.23
C THR A 225 -26.25 15.12 -13.04
N PHE A 226 -25.23 15.93 -13.25
CA PHE A 226 -24.43 16.51 -12.19
C PHE A 226 -24.34 18.03 -12.36
N GLU A 227 -24.75 18.79 -11.36
CA GLU A 227 -24.76 20.27 -11.40
C GLU A 227 -25.47 20.86 -12.65
N GLY A 228 -26.52 20.18 -13.13
CA GLY A 228 -27.28 20.58 -14.31
C GLY A 228 -26.68 20.16 -15.66
N TYR A 229 -25.55 19.44 -15.67
CA TYR A 229 -24.94 18.88 -16.88
C TYR A 229 -25.30 17.41 -17.03
N ASP A 230 -25.67 17.01 -18.25
CA ASP A 230 -25.86 15.62 -18.61
C ASP A 230 -24.51 14.91 -18.68
N MET A 231 -24.39 13.80 -17.95
CA MET A 231 -23.22 12.95 -17.87
C MET A 231 -23.58 11.55 -18.37
N PRO A 232 -23.30 11.25 -19.65
CA PRO A 232 -23.55 9.92 -20.21
C PRO A 232 -22.76 8.83 -19.47
N LYS A 233 -23.31 7.62 -19.46
CA LYS A 233 -22.62 6.41 -19.00
C LYS A 233 -21.25 6.27 -19.68
N GLY A 234 -20.22 5.97 -18.90
CA GLY A 234 -18.84 5.83 -19.37
C GLY A 234 -18.03 7.13 -19.38
N THR A 235 -18.63 8.28 -19.07
CA THR A 235 -17.90 9.54 -18.93
C THR A 235 -16.81 9.39 -17.86
N VAL A 236 -15.54 9.61 -18.23
CA VAL A 236 -14.40 9.56 -17.31
C VAL A 236 -14.39 10.80 -16.42
N ILE A 237 -14.24 10.57 -15.12
CA ILE A 237 -14.22 11.58 -14.07
C ILE A 237 -12.83 11.56 -13.45
N VAL A 238 -12.16 12.70 -13.50
CA VAL A 238 -10.87 12.92 -12.83
C VAL A 238 -11.15 13.69 -11.54
N PRO A 239 -11.01 13.07 -10.37
CA PRO A 239 -11.14 13.78 -9.10
C PRO A 239 -9.92 14.67 -8.87
N ASN A 240 -10.13 15.91 -8.43
CA ASN A 240 -9.09 16.88 -8.09
C ASN A 240 -9.40 17.49 -6.72
#